data_AF-A0A7W1XBG8-F1
#
_entry.id   AF-A0A7W1XBG8-F1
#
_cell.length_a   1.000
_cell.length_b   1.000
_cell.length_c   1.000
_cell.angle_alpha   90.00
_cell.angle_beta   90.00
_cell.angle_gamma   90.00
#
_symmetry.space_group_name_H-M   'P 1'
#
loop_
_entity.id
_entity.type
_entity.pdbx_description
1 polymer ?
#
loop_
_entity_poly.entity_id
_entity_poly.type
_entity_poly.pdbx_seq_one_letter_code
_entity_poly.pdbx_strand_id
1 'polypeptide(L)'
;MNRVSKEELNEFDCFYVETRLREQYKIEKIETGFRLCRVAPSSFTVPITDYGSRKANGKHLSQSGESLIDGIVKGAFFAFRSSSDSRSGWTESKGKIERCFVKQRIGKLEMIVHLLRVPGRKVPLADYMGDDFTIHTKNGSYPFKIKGEECFFEGLKVHSILTILRPMKLEMDPLELILGEKKLERALEVVMPTHLYYNRPFLVIAEKADGKADFRFVFEEIKEIRVNQPEKAFI
;
A
#
# COMPACT_ATOMS: atom_id res chain seq x y z
N MET A 1 -15.69 -5.43 -3.24
CA MET A 1 -14.64 -5.75 -4.22
C MET A 1 -13.37 -5.02 -3.82
N ASN A 2 -12.20 -5.63 -3.96
CA ASN A 2 -10.93 -5.00 -3.58
C ASN A 2 -10.37 -4.19 -4.76
N ARG A 3 -10.56 -2.87 -4.73
CA ARG A 3 -10.28 -1.91 -5.80
C ARG A 3 -9.53 -0.70 -5.26
N VAL A 4 -8.67 -0.13 -6.09
CA VAL A 4 -8.17 1.25 -6.02
C VAL A 4 -8.61 1.98 -7.28
N SER A 5 -9.20 3.17 -7.14
CA SER A 5 -9.72 4.00 -8.25
C SER A 5 -8.60 4.67 -9.05
N LYS A 6 -8.88 5.22 -10.24
CA LYS A 6 -7.89 6.02 -10.96
C LYS A 6 -7.58 7.32 -10.23
N GLU A 7 -8.57 7.92 -9.58
CA GLU A 7 -8.39 9.12 -8.77
C GLU A 7 -7.34 8.89 -7.68
N GLU A 8 -7.47 7.79 -6.91
CA GLU A 8 -6.47 7.41 -5.89
C GLU A 8 -5.11 7.08 -6.53
N LEU A 9 -5.06 6.40 -7.69
CA LEU A 9 -3.80 6.13 -8.38
C LEU A 9 -3.14 7.40 -8.92
N ASN A 10 -3.93 8.41 -9.24
CA ASN A 10 -3.47 9.70 -9.72
C ASN A 10 -2.88 10.57 -8.61
N GLU A 11 -2.80 10.11 -7.37
CA GLU A 11 -1.98 10.74 -6.33
C GLU A 11 -0.49 10.35 -6.45
N PHE A 12 -0.15 9.30 -7.22
CA PHE A 12 1.20 8.76 -7.31
C PHE A 12 1.82 8.98 -8.69
N ASP A 13 3.07 9.44 -8.76
CA ASP A 13 3.79 9.61 -10.04
C ASP A 13 4.12 8.26 -10.70
N CYS A 14 4.29 7.22 -9.88
CA CYS A 14 4.62 5.88 -10.31
C CYS A 14 3.97 4.84 -9.40
N PHE A 15 3.37 3.81 -10.00
CA PHE A 15 2.88 2.62 -9.29
C PHE A 15 3.15 1.35 -10.07
N TYR A 16 2.93 0.21 -9.42
CA TYR A 16 3.22 -1.11 -9.93
C TYR A 16 1.99 -2.01 -9.86
N VAL A 17 1.84 -2.89 -10.84
CA VAL A 17 0.82 -3.96 -10.88
C VAL A 17 1.53 -5.28 -11.06
N GLU A 18 1.23 -6.25 -10.20
CA GLU A 18 1.75 -7.62 -10.30
C GLU A 18 0.59 -8.61 -10.46
N THR A 19 0.75 -9.55 -11.40
CA THR A 19 -0.24 -10.59 -11.68
C THR A 19 0.16 -11.93 -11.05
N ARG A 20 -0.81 -12.84 -10.92
CA ARG A 20 -0.59 -14.22 -10.44
C ARG A 20 0.41 -15.02 -11.30
N LEU A 21 0.62 -14.60 -12.55
CA LEU A 21 1.62 -15.20 -13.44
C LEU A 21 2.97 -14.47 -13.37
N ARG A 22 3.18 -13.66 -12.31
CA ARG A 22 4.40 -12.89 -12.04
C ARG A 22 4.75 -11.89 -13.14
N GLU A 23 3.77 -11.43 -13.89
CA GLU A 23 3.95 -10.28 -14.76
C GLU A 23 3.97 -9.04 -13.89
N GLN A 24 4.99 -8.20 -14.08
CA GLN A 24 5.16 -6.97 -13.32
C GLN A 24 5.13 -5.79 -14.28
N TYR A 25 4.23 -4.85 -14.03
CA TYR A 25 4.07 -3.65 -14.82
C TYR A 25 4.35 -2.45 -13.92
N LYS A 26 5.19 -1.53 -14.37
CA LYS A 26 5.40 -0.21 -13.80
C LYS A 26 4.64 0.79 -14.66
N ILE A 27 3.82 1.63 -14.04
CA ILE A 27 3.05 2.67 -14.71
C ILE A 27 3.56 4.00 -14.16
N GLU A 28 4.07 4.84 -15.06
CA GLU A 28 4.62 6.17 -14.75
C GLU A 28 3.79 7.23 -15.46
N LYS A 29 3.47 8.32 -14.77
CA LYS A 29 2.86 9.48 -15.40
C LYS A 29 3.87 10.23 -16.26
N ILE A 30 3.42 10.69 -17.41
CA ILE A 30 4.16 11.56 -18.33
C ILE A 30 3.22 12.65 -18.85
N GLU A 31 3.76 13.72 -19.44
CA GLU A 31 2.96 14.87 -19.91
C GLU A 31 1.81 14.49 -20.86
N THR A 32 2.01 13.44 -21.66
CA THR A 32 1.06 13.02 -22.71
C THR A 32 0.18 11.82 -22.32
N GLY A 33 0.20 11.40 -21.06
CA GLY A 33 -0.56 10.25 -20.56
C GLY A 33 0.27 9.41 -19.60
N PHE A 34 0.49 8.13 -19.93
CA PHE A 34 1.28 7.24 -19.09
C PHE A 34 2.34 6.47 -19.90
N ARG A 35 3.38 6.04 -19.22
CA ARG A 35 4.39 5.11 -19.72
C ARG A 35 4.24 3.81 -18.96
N LEU A 36 4.01 2.72 -19.69
CA LEU A 36 4.02 1.38 -19.15
C LEU A 36 5.36 0.73 -19.43
N CYS A 37 6.01 0.24 -18.37
CA CYS A 37 7.20 -0.59 -18.45
C CYS A 37 6.85 -1.97 -17.91
N ARG A 38 6.84 -3.01 -18.74
CA ARG A 38 6.78 -4.39 -18.24
C ARG A 38 8.16 -4.74 -17.71
N VAL A 39 8.25 -5.02 -16.41
CA VAL A 39 9.51 -5.30 -15.70
C VAL A 39 9.87 -6.78 -15.81
N ALA A 40 8.87 -7.67 -15.87
CA ALA A 40 9.04 -9.10 -16.03
C ALA A 40 7.83 -9.73 -16.76
N PRO A 41 8.00 -10.84 -17.51
CA PRO A 41 9.24 -11.58 -17.77
C PRO A 41 10.11 -11.02 -18.91
N SER A 42 9.55 -10.19 -19.81
CA SER A 42 10.31 -9.49 -20.85
C SER A 42 10.19 -7.99 -20.66
N SER A 43 11.33 -7.29 -20.71
CA SER A 43 11.36 -5.84 -20.55
C SER A 43 10.93 -5.14 -21.82
N PHE A 44 9.86 -4.35 -21.73
CA PHE A 44 9.50 -3.40 -22.77
C PHE A 44 8.90 -2.16 -22.15
N THR A 45 9.00 -1.06 -22.89
CA THR A 45 8.44 0.23 -22.52
C THR A 45 7.57 0.73 -23.66
N VAL A 46 6.34 1.14 -23.35
CA VAL A 46 5.38 1.63 -24.34
C VAL A 46 4.59 2.82 -23.77
N PRO A 47 4.39 3.89 -24.55
CA PRO A 47 3.45 4.93 -24.17
C PRO A 47 2.02 4.37 -24.24
N ILE A 48 1.23 4.63 -23.21
CA ILE A 48 -0.18 4.23 -23.14
C ILE A 48 -1.04 5.48 -22.94
N THR A 49 -2.22 5.46 -23.55
CA THR A 49 -3.23 6.51 -23.38
C THR A 49 -4.13 6.23 -22.18
N ASP A 50 -4.33 4.96 -21.85
CA ASP A 50 -5.20 4.57 -20.74
C ASP A 50 -4.84 3.18 -20.17
N TYR A 51 -5.27 2.93 -18.93
CA TYR A 51 -5.12 1.67 -18.20
C TYR A 51 -6.36 1.37 -17.35
N GLY A 52 -6.51 0.14 -16.90
CA GLY A 52 -7.53 -0.22 -15.91
C GLY A 52 -7.62 -1.72 -15.68
N SER A 53 -8.74 -2.15 -15.12
CA SER A 53 -9.02 -3.57 -14.89
C SER A 53 -10.14 -4.08 -15.78
N ARG A 54 -10.05 -5.34 -16.20
CA ARG A 54 -11.10 -6.03 -16.93
C ARG A 54 -11.45 -7.38 -16.30
N LYS A 55 -12.73 -7.73 -16.27
CA LYS A 55 -13.16 -9.08 -15.91
C LYS A 55 -12.91 -9.97 -17.13
N ALA A 56 -12.27 -11.14 -16.97
CA ALA A 56 -12.19 -12.08 -18.09
C ALA A 56 -13.60 -12.56 -18.44
N ASN A 57 -13.99 -12.32 -19.68
CA ASN A 57 -15.19 -12.90 -20.24
C ASN A 57 -14.83 -14.26 -20.81
N GLY A 58 -15.40 -15.32 -20.22
CA GLY A 58 -15.08 -16.70 -20.58
C GLY A 58 -15.45 -17.14 -22.00
N LYS A 59 -16.04 -16.28 -22.85
CA LYS A 59 -16.30 -16.56 -24.27
C LYS A 59 -16.31 -15.24 -25.07
N HIS A 60 -15.55 -15.22 -26.18
CA HIS A 60 -15.64 -14.20 -27.23
C HIS A 60 -17.07 -14.09 -27.76
N LEU A 61 -17.55 -12.86 -28.01
CA LEU A 61 -18.30 -12.47 -29.22
C LEU A 61 -18.78 -11.01 -29.14
N SER A 62 -18.44 -10.27 -30.21
CA SER A 62 -19.07 -9.05 -30.74
C SER A 62 -18.99 -7.71 -29.97
N GLN A 63 -18.60 -6.71 -30.77
CA GLN A 63 -18.50 -5.29 -30.45
C GLN A 63 -19.79 -4.70 -29.87
N SER A 64 -19.78 -4.38 -28.58
CA SER A 64 -20.37 -3.16 -28.01
C SER A 64 -20.02 -3.06 -26.51
N GLY A 65 -19.24 -2.05 -26.11
CA GLY A 65 -19.25 -1.54 -24.72
C GLY A 65 -18.57 -2.36 -23.61
N GLU A 66 -17.40 -2.97 -23.83
CA GLU A 66 -16.74 -3.74 -22.76
C GLU A 66 -16.19 -2.84 -21.64
N SER A 67 -16.90 -2.83 -20.50
CA SER A 67 -16.68 -1.98 -19.33
C SER A 67 -15.29 -2.17 -18.72
N LEU A 68 -14.36 -1.28 -19.07
CA LEU A 68 -13.17 -1.05 -18.27
C LEU A 68 -13.63 -0.71 -16.85
N ILE A 69 -13.17 -1.46 -15.86
CA ILE A 69 -13.32 -1.02 -14.49
C ILE A 69 -12.32 0.08 -14.29
N ASP A 70 -12.82 1.25 -13.93
CA ASP A 70 -11.99 2.39 -13.60
C ASP A 70 -11.04 2.04 -12.42
N GLY A 71 -9.74 2.05 -12.67
CA GLY A 71 -8.71 1.70 -11.69
C GLY A 71 -8.31 0.22 -11.65
N ILE A 72 -7.68 -0.18 -10.54
CA ILE A 72 -7.04 -1.50 -10.38
C ILE A 72 -7.81 -2.37 -9.39
N VAL A 73 -8.15 -3.59 -9.80
CA VAL A 73 -8.99 -4.52 -9.02
C VAL A 73 -8.33 -5.88 -8.86
N LYS A 74 -8.20 -6.35 -7.62
CA LYS A 74 -7.67 -7.68 -7.34
C LYS A 74 -8.54 -8.76 -7.97
N GLY A 75 -7.92 -9.70 -8.69
CA GLY A 75 -8.60 -10.83 -9.34
C GLY A 75 -9.19 -10.52 -10.73
N ALA A 76 -9.13 -9.27 -11.19
CA ALA A 76 -9.36 -8.89 -12.58
C ALA A 76 -8.05 -9.01 -13.40
N PHE A 77 -8.12 -8.83 -14.72
CA PHE A 77 -6.96 -8.72 -15.60
C PHE A 77 -6.55 -7.25 -15.71
N PHE A 78 -5.25 -6.99 -15.78
CA PHE A 78 -4.74 -5.64 -16.02
C PHE A 78 -4.83 -5.37 -17.52
N ALA A 79 -5.40 -4.22 -17.89
CA ALA A 79 -5.58 -3.83 -19.27
C ALA A 79 -4.98 -2.45 -19.53
N PHE A 80 -4.41 -2.26 -20.72
CA PHE A 80 -3.88 -0.97 -21.16
C PHE A 80 -4.13 -0.73 -22.65
N ARG A 81 -4.14 0.55 -23.07
CA ARG A 81 -4.29 0.96 -24.46
C ARG A 81 -3.05 1.70 -24.94
N SER A 82 -2.36 1.15 -25.93
CA SER A 82 -1.15 1.76 -26.50
C SER A 82 -1.46 3.08 -27.20
N SER A 83 -0.56 4.04 -27.11
CA SER A 83 -0.62 5.29 -27.89
C SER A 83 -0.16 5.09 -29.35
N SER A 84 0.64 4.05 -29.63
CA SER A 84 1.21 3.80 -30.95
C SER A 84 0.31 3.01 -31.90
N ASP A 85 -0.77 2.41 -31.40
CA ASP A 85 -1.71 1.63 -32.18
C ASP A 85 -3.14 1.93 -31.74
N SER A 86 -3.64 3.09 -32.17
CA SER A 86 -4.98 3.58 -31.83
C SER A 86 -6.12 2.71 -32.38
N ARG A 87 -5.81 1.80 -33.32
CA ARG A 87 -6.74 0.81 -33.88
C ARG A 87 -6.77 -0.49 -33.06
N SER A 88 -5.73 -0.78 -32.29
CA SER A 88 -5.73 -1.89 -31.34
C SER A 88 -6.59 -1.54 -30.13
N GLY A 89 -7.45 -2.48 -29.74
CA GLY A 89 -8.26 -2.35 -28.53
C GLY A 89 -7.42 -2.39 -27.24
N TRP A 90 -8.03 -2.85 -26.16
CA TRP A 90 -7.33 -3.05 -24.91
C TRP A 90 -6.41 -4.28 -25.00
N THR A 91 -5.14 -4.12 -24.59
CA THR A 91 -4.22 -5.24 -24.37
C THR A 91 -4.33 -5.68 -22.92
N GLU A 92 -4.47 -6.98 -22.67
CA GLU A 92 -4.66 -7.55 -21.34
C GLU A 92 -3.43 -8.34 -20.87
N SER A 93 -3.19 -8.36 -19.56
CA SER A 93 -2.22 -9.23 -18.93
C SER A 93 -2.60 -10.71 -19.07
N LYS A 94 -1.64 -11.63 -18.96
CA LYS A 94 -1.94 -13.08 -18.99
C LYS A 94 -2.51 -13.56 -17.66
N GLY A 95 -2.04 -12.99 -16.56
CA GLY A 95 -2.48 -13.32 -15.21
C GLY A 95 -3.48 -12.31 -14.64
N LYS A 96 -4.29 -12.76 -13.69
CA LYS A 96 -5.11 -11.88 -12.86
C LYS A 96 -4.25 -11.07 -11.90
N ILE A 97 -4.59 -9.80 -11.69
CA ILE A 97 -3.97 -8.87 -10.75
C ILE A 97 -4.00 -9.48 -9.34
N GLU A 98 -2.83 -9.54 -8.73
CA GLU A 98 -2.65 -9.99 -7.35
C GLU A 98 -2.31 -8.82 -6.43
N ARG A 99 -1.45 -7.90 -6.90
CA ARG A 99 -0.97 -6.74 -6.16
C ARG A 99 -1.04 -5.48 -7.01
N CYS A 100 -1.32 -4.36 -6.35
CA CYS A 100 -1.01 -3.02 -6.83
C CYS A 100 -0.29 -2.30 -5.69
N PHE A 101 0.83 -1.68 -5.97
CA PHE A 101 1.67 -1.08 -4.94
C PHE A 101 2.47 0.10 -5.47
N VAL A 102 2.91 0.97 -4.57
CA VAL A 102 3.92 2.00 -4.83
C VAL A 102 5.20 1.66 -4.10
N LYS A 103 6.32 2.14 -4.61
CA LYS A 103 7.58 2.16 -3.88
C LYS A 103 7.74 3.55 -3.28
N GLN A 104 7.83 3.62 -1.96
CA GLN A 104 8.01 4.88 -1.25
C GLN A 104 9.32 4.87 -0.49
N ARG A 105 10.08 5.95 -0.60
CA ARG A 105 11.24 6.18 0.24
C ARG A 105 10.80 6.90 1.50
N ILE A 106 11.03 6.30 2.67
CA ILE A 106 10.80 6.94 3.96
C ILE A 106 12.14 6.96 4.68
N GLY A 107 12.70 8.16 4.86
CA GLY A 107 14.09 8.34 5.30
C GLY A 107 15.06 7.58 4.41
N LYS A 108 15.77 6.59 4.97
CA LYS A 108 16.71 5.73 4.23
C LYS A 108 16.09 4.43 3.69
N LEU A 109 14.83 4.13 4.02
CA LEU A 109 14.18 2.87 3.67
C LEU A 109 13.38 3.00 2.37
N GLU A 110 13.53 2.03 1.47
CA GLU A 110 12.58 1.81 0.36
C GLU A 110 11.53 0.80 0.81
N MET A 111 10.26 1.17 0.73
CA MET A 111 9.13 0.37 1.19
C MET A 111 8.17 0.08 0.05
N ILE A 112 7.63 -1.15 0.01
CA ILE A 112 6.55 -1.53 -0.90
C ILE A 112 5.21 -1.31 -0.19
N VAL A 113 4.47 -0.30 -0.63
CA VAL A 113 3.17 0.08 -0.06
C VAL A 113 2.05 -0.44 -0.95
N HIS A 114 1.29 -1.41 -0.47
CA HIS A 114 0.17 -2.02 -1.20
C HIS A 114 -1.06 -1.13 -1.18
N LEU A 115 -1.61 -0.88 -2.37
CA LEU A 115 -2.81 -0.07 -2.60
C LEU A 115 -4.09 -0.92 -2.61
N LEU A 116 -3.99 -2.20 -2.98
CA LEU A 116 -5.14 -3.12 -2.90
C LEU A 116 -5.35 -3.59 -1.45
N ARG A 117 -6.57 -3.45 -0.95
CA ARG A 117 -7.01 -3.91 0.38
C ARG A 117 -6.56 -5.35 0.64
N VAL A 118 -5.91 -5.61 1.76
CA VAL A 118 -5.50 -6.97 2.11
C VAL A 118 -6.66 -7.65 2.84
N PRO A 119 -6.89 -8.97 2.70
CA PRO A 119 -7.85 -9.66 3.56
C PRO A 119 -7.45 -9.55 5.04
N GLY A 120 -8.39 -9.16 5.90
CA GLY A 120 -8.21 -9.01 7.34
C GLY A 120 -9.25 -8.09 7.97
N ARG A 121 -9.40 -8.12 9.30
CA ARG A 121 -10.22 -7.15 10.03
C ARG A 121 -9.49 -5.81 10.02
N LYS A 122 -10.07 -4.85 9.32
CA LYS A 122 -9.56 -3.50 9.11
C LYS A 122 -10.03 -2.60 10.24
N VAL A 123 -9.16 -1.71 10.68
CA VAL A 123 -9.49 -0.66 11.64
C VAL A 123 -9.14 0.68 11.01
N PRO A 124 -10.13 1.48 10.58
CA PRO A 124 -9.88 2.85 10.17
C PRO A 124 -9.37 3.63 11.37
N LEU A 125 -8.18 4.25 11.28
CA LEU A 125 -7.69 5.07 12.39
C LEU A 125 -8.61 6.26 12.67
N ALA A 126 -9.34 6.73 11.64
CA ALA A 126 -10.38 7.76 11.76
C ALA A 126 -11.47 7.41 12.78
N ASP A 127 -11.85 6.13 12.88
CA ASP A 127 -12.90 5.67 13.81
C ASP A 127 -12.43 5.69 15.28
N TYR A 128 -11.14 5.88 15.50
CA TYR A 128 -10.46 5.84 16.81
C TYR A 128 -9.90 7.21 17.21
N MET A 129 -10.26 8.27 16.48
CA MET A 129 -9.85 9.66 16.75
C MET A 129 -10.60 10.25 17.97
N GLY A 130 -10.43 9.62 19.14
CA GLY A 130 -10.58 10.28 20.45
C GLY A 130 -9.30 11.06 20.81
N ASP A 131 -9.17 11.48 22.07
CA ASP A 131 -7.97 12.22 22.53
C ASP A 131 -6.70 11.35 22.51
N ASP A 132 -6.83 10.03 22.67
CA ASP A 132 -5.73 9.08 22.55
C ASP A 132 -6.23 7.64 22.24
N PHE A 133 -5.31 6.79 21.77
CA PHE A 133 -5.56 5.37 21.57
C PHE A 133 -4.32 4.54 21.91
N THR A 134 -4.53 3.28 22.26
CA THR A 134 -3.46 2.35 22.60
C THR A 134 -3.52 1.14 21.68
N ILE A 135 -2.39 0.82 21.03
CA ILE A 135 -2.20 -0.43 20.31
C ILE A 135 -1.67 -1.46 21.31
N HIS A 136 -2.42 -2.54 21.53
CA HIS A 136 -1.98 -3.66 22.37
C HIS A 136 -1.47 -4.81 21.51
N THR A 137 -0.31 -5.33 21.89
CA THR A 137 0.30 -6.52 21.30
C THR A 137 0.37 -7.62 22.36
N LYS A 138 1.01 -8.75 22.03
CA LYS A 138 1.22 -9.82 23.01
C LYS A 138 2.15 -9.40 24.14
N ASN A 139 3.19 -8.60 23.87
CA ASN A 139 4.23 -8.29 24.85
C ASN A 139 4.27 -6.82 25.28
N GLY A 140 3.40 -5.95 24.73
CA GLY A 140 3.47 -4.52 24.98
C GLY A 140 2.16 -3.78 24.76
N SER A 141 2.15 -2.53 25.21
CA SER A 141 1.09 -1.55 24.98
C SER A 141 1.73 -0.25 24.49
N TYR A 142 1.28 0.25 23.36
CA TYR A 142 1.87 1.38 22.65
C TYR A 142 0.84 2.51 22.59
N PRO A 143 0.93 3.51 23.50
CA PRO A 143 -0.02 4.60 23.58
C PRO A 143 0.32 5.70 22.57
N PHE A 144 -0.71 6.20 21.88
CA PHE A 144 -0.66 7.29 20.92
C PHE A 144 -1.58 8.42 21.40
N LYS A 145 -1.06 9.65 21.43
CA LYS A 145 -1.82 10.83 21.82
C LYS A 145 -2.23 11.63 20.60
N ILE A 146 -3.46 12.10 20.57
CA ILE A 146 -3.96 13.01 19.54
C ILE A 146 -4.04 14.41 20.15
N LYS A 147 -3.50 15.41 19.44
CA LYS A 147 -3.61 16.83 19.81
C LYS A 147 -4.11 17.60 18.59
N GLY A 148 -5.39 17.94 18.57
CA GLY A 148 -6.04 18.46 17.36
C GLY A 148 -6.02 17.42 16.25
N GLU A 149 -5.43 17.76 15.10
CA GLU A 149 -5.30 16.86 13.94
C GLU A 149 -3.99 16.06 13.94
N GLU A 150 -3.12 16.27 14.93
CA GLU A 150 -1.80 15.66 14.99
C GLU A 150 -1.78 14.45 15.94
N CYS A 151 -1.12 13.38 15.51
CA CYS A 151 -0.89 12.17 16.32
C CYS A 151 0.54 12.16 16.86
N PHE A 152 0.75 11.65 18.07
CA PHE A 152 2.04 11.60 18.76
C PHE A 152 2.28 10.23 19.38
N PHE A 153 3.52 9.75 19.34
CA PHE A 153 4.00 8.51 19.95
C PHE A 153 5.32 8.78 20.66
N GLU A 154 5.43 8.41 21.94
CA GLU A 154 6.62 8.69 22.77
C GLU A 154 7.08 10.17 22.74
N GLY A 155 6.12 11.10 22.59
CA GLY A 155 6.39 12.55 22.50
C GLY A 155 6.81 13.06 21.12
N LEU A 156 6.93 12.19 20.12
CA LEU A 156 7.27 12.56 18.74
C LEU A 156 6.01 12.61 17.86
N LYS A 157 5.95 13.58 16.94
CA LYS A 157 4.84 13.71 15.99
C LYS A 157 4.86 12.52 15.02
N VAL A 158 3.78 11.76 14.97
CA VAL A 158 3.63 10.60 14.09
C VAL A 158 3.22 11.08 12.71
N HIS A 159 4.02 10.73 11.71
CA HIS A 159 3.68 10.94 10.31
C HIS A 159 2.79 9.82 9.78
N SER A 160 3.10 8.57 10.14
CA SER A 160 2.31 7.41 9.71
C SER A 160 2.51 6.20 10.62
N ILE A 161 1.46 5.37 10.71
CA ILE A 161 1.51 4.05 11.33
C ILE A 161 1.21 3.02 10.24
N LEU A 162 2.11 2.08 10.05
CA LEU A 162 2.18 1.23 8.88
C LEU A 162 2.08 -0.24 9.30
N THR A 163 1.11 -0.98 8.78
CA THR A 163 0.98 -2.43 9.04
C THR A 163 1.93 -3.22 8.14
N ILE A 164 2.68 -4.18 8.70
CA ILE A 164 3.59 -5.08 7.99
C ILE A 164 2.88 -6.41 7.65
N LEU A 165 2.71 -6.70 6.37
CA LEU A 165 1.96 -7.86 5.88
C LEU A 165 2.76 -9.15 5.83
N ARG A 166 4.01 -9.04 5.37
CA ARG A 166 4.96 -10.16 5.27
C ARG A 166 6.35 -9.63 5.61
N PRO A 167 6.89 -9.92 6.79
CA PRO A 167 8.32 -10.03 6.90
C PRO A 167 8.72 -11.25 6.07
N MET A 168 9.74 -11.16 5.21
CA MET A 168 10.41 -12.39 4.77
C MET A 168 10.83 -13.19 6.02
N LYS A 169 11.02 -14.52 5.91
CA LYS A 169 11.71 -15.28 6.98
C LYS A 169 13.09 -14.66 7.14
N LEU A 170 13.19 -13.69 8.04
CA LEU A 170 14.42 -13.01 8.36
C LEU A 170 15.10 -13.93 9.37
N GLU A 171 16.22 -14.54 8.97
CA GLU A 171 17.09 -15.29 9.88
C GLU A 171 17.85 -14.37 10.85
N MET A 172 17.63 -13.05 10.76
CA MET A 172 18.23 -12.00 11.57
C MET A 172 17.16 -11.19 12.28
N ASP A 173 17.55 -10.57 13.41
CA ASP A 173 16.72 -9.60 14.11
C ASP A 173 16.38 -8.43 13.16
N PRO A 174 15.10 -8.06 12.99
CA PRO A 174 14.68 -6.93 12.17
C PRO A 174 15.42 -5.62 12.49
N LEU A 175 15.81 -5.36 13.75
CA LEU A 175 16.60 -4.19 14.17
C LEU A 175 18.01 -4.21 13.56
N GLU A 176 18.67 -5.37 13.56
CA GLU A 176 20.00 -5.53 12.95
C GLU A 176 19.95 -5.36 11.43
N LEU A 177 18.85 -5.79 10.80
CA LEU A 177 18.63 -5.61 9.36
C LEU A 177 18.44 -4.14 8.96
N ILE A 178 17.86 -3.32 9.84
CA ILE A 178 17.60 -1.89 9.61
C ILE A 178 18.85 -1.06 9.86
N LEU A 179 19.63 -1.40 10.89
CA LEU A 179 20.93 -0.77 11.15
C LEU A 179 21.97 -1.18 10.10
N GLY A 180 21.83 -2.38 9.52
CA GLY A 180 22.62 -2.87 8.38
C GLY A 180 22.04 -2.45 7.03
N GLU A 181 22.30 -1.21 6.62
CA GLU A 181 21.76 -0.41 5.50
C GLU A 181 21.54 -1.05 4.08
N LYS A 182 21.63 -2.37 3.83
CA LYS A 182 21.73 -2.91 2.45
C LYS A 182 20.70 -3.93 1.97
N LYS A 183 19.70 -4.35 2.77
CA LYS A 183 18.83 -5.47 2.36
C LYS A 183 17.31 -5.29 2.54
N LEU A 184 16.84 -4.08 2.88
CA LEU A 184 15.42 -3.87 3.18
C LEU A 184 14.50 -3.72 1.95
N GLU A 185 15.02 -3.38 0.78
CA GLU A 185 14.23 -3.14 -0.46
C GLU A 185 13.34 -4.33 -0.87
N ARG A 186 13.59 -5.53 -0.33
CA ARG A 186 12.86 -6.77 -0.64
C ARG A 186 12.16 -7.40 0.58
N ALA A 187 12.30 -6.85 1.78
CA ALA A 187 11.99 -7.58 3.01
C ALA A 187 10.59 -7.31 3.59
N LEU A 188 10.01 -6.12 3.35
CA LEU A 188 8.79 -5.66 4.01
C LEU A 188 7.71 -5.19 3.03
N GLU A 189 6.52 -5.77 3.18
CA GLU A 189 5.29 -5.35 2.52
C GLU A 189 4.41 -4.58 3.51
N VAL A 190 3.93 -3.39 3.12
CA VAL A 190 3.23 -2.47 4.03
C VAL A 190 1.92 -1.92 3.44
N VAL A 191 0.97 -1.51 4.28
CA VAL A 191 -0.27 -0.80 3.86
C VAL A 191 -0.31 0.62 4.43
N MET A 192 -0.85 1.57 3.65
CA MET A 192 -1.01 3.00 3.96
C MET A 192 -1.66 3.27 5.34
N PRO A 193 -1.37 4.44 5.96
CA PRO A 193 -1.74 4.78 7.35
C PRO A 193 -3.24 4.95 7.59
N THR A 194 -4.08 4.92 6.56
CA THR A 194 -5.53 5.02 6.78
C THR A 194 -6.09 3.83 7.56
N HIS A 195 -5.35 2.70 7.61
CA HIS A 195 -5.84 1.46 8.22
C HIS A 195 -4.76 0.61 8.88
N LEU A 196 -5.06 0.13 10.08
CA LEU A 196 -4.29 -0.93 10.74
C LEU A 196 -4.96 -2.29 10.56
N TYR A 197 -4.15 -3.35 10.48
CA TYR A 197 -4.63 -4.72 10.43
C TYR A 197 -4.26 -5.48 11.69
N TYR A 198 -5.24 -6.14 12.30
CA TYR A 198 -5.00 -7.06 13.41
C TYR A 198 -4.12 -8.25 12.99
N ASN A 199 -3.43 -8.82 13.97
CA ASN A 199 -2.51 -9.96 13.85
C ASN A 199 -1.34 -9.72 12.88
N ARG A 200 -0.89 -8.47 12.78
CA ARG A 200 0.26 -8.08 11.96
C ARG A 200 1.16 -7.13 12.76
N PRO A 201 2.49 -7.20 12.59
CA PRO A 201 3.40 -6.20 13.11
C PRO A 201 3.13 -4.81 12.53
N PHE A 202 3.65 -3.77 13.17
CA PHE A 202 3.53 -2.40 12.67
C PHE A 202 4.81 -1.58 12.85
N LEU A 203 4.91 -0.53 12.04
CA LEU A 203 5.97 0.46 12.06
C LEU A 203 5.34 1.83 12.33
N VAL A 204 5.86 2.55 13.32
CA VAL A 204 5.56 3.97 13.54
C VAL A 204 6.68 4.79 12.93
N ILE A 205 6.31 5.74 12.08
CA ILE A 205 7.22 6.76 11.57
C ILE A 205 6.88 8.06 12.26
N ALA A 206 7.83 8.59 13.01
CA ALA A 206 7.67 9.82 13.75
C ALA A 206 8.72 10.86 13.33
N GLU A 207 8.47 12.13 13.59
CA GLU A 207 9.35 13.25 13.26
C GLU A 207 10.15 13.66 14.50
N LYS A 208 11.47 13.77 14.35
CA LYS A 208 12.37 14.34 15.35
C LYS A 208 12.28 15.86 15.33
N ALA A 209 12.74 16.48 16.42
CA ALA A 209 12.82 17.95 16.53
C ALA A 209 13.65 18.63 15.43
N ASP A 210 14.53 17.90 14.73
CA ASP A 210 15.34 18.39 13.60
C ASP A 210 14.68 18.16 12.23
N GLY A 211 13.40 17.75 12.18
CA GLY A 211 12.65 17.47 10.96
C GLY A 211 12.99 16.14 10.28
N LYS A 212 13.88 15.33 10.87
CA LYS A 212 14.20 14.00 10.32
C LYS A 212 13.21 12.95 10.81
N ALA A 213 12.96 11.94 9.96
CA ALA A 213 12.17 10.78 10.36
C ALA A 213 12.93 9.90 11.37
N ASP A 214 12.28 9.58 12.49
CA ASP A 214 12.59 8.48 13.40
C ASP A 214 11.71 7.28 13.07
N PHE A 215 12.30 6.08 13.11
CA PHE A 215 11.60 4.84 12.85
C PHE A 215 11.48 4.06 14.15
N ARG A 216 10.24 3.76 14.55
CA ARG A 216 9.95 2.92 15.71
C ARG A 216 9.21 1.67 15.24
N PHE A 217 9.96 0.59 15.11
CA PHE A 217 9.44 -0.70 14.71
C PHE A 217 8.89 -1.45 15.91
N VAL A 218 7.67 -1.97 15.78
CA VAL A 218 7.06 -2.89 16.74
C VAL A 218 6.83 -4.21 16.03
N PHE A 219 7.74 -5.16 16.25
CA PHE A 219 7.70 -6.48 15.59
C PHE A 219 6.73 -7.44 16.30
N GLU A 220 5.55 -6.96 16.64
CA GLU A 220 4.57 -7.71 17.40
C GLU A 220 3.19 -7.57 16.79
N GLU A 221 2.48 -8.70 16.73
CA GLU A 221 1.13 -8.73 16.21
C GLU A 221 0.18 -7.84 17.03
N ILE A 222 -0.48 -6.90 16.35
CA ILE A 222 -1.58 -6.12 16.95
C ILE A 222 -2.69 -7.09 17.37
N LYS A 223 -3.00 -7.14 18.66
CA LYS A 223 -4.10 -7.93 19.21
C LYS A 223 -5.36 -7.10 19.36
N GLU A 224 -5.21 -5.86 19.79
CA GLU A 224 -6.32 -4.96 20.08
C GLU A 224 -5.91 -3.50 19.83
N ILE A 225 -6.86 -2.66 19.45
CA ILE A 225 -6.72 -1.19 19.46
C ILE A 225 -7.83 -0.67 20.38
N ARG A 226 -7.46 0.03 21.44
CA ARG A 226 -8.40 0.66 22.38
C ARG A 226 -8.35 2.17 22.23
N VAL A 227 -9.50 2.80 22.06
CA VAL A 227 -9.63 4.25 22.31
C VAL A 227 -9.66 4.41 23.83
N ASN A 228 -8.75 5.19 24.42
CA ASN A 228 -8.91 5.47 25.83
C ASN A 228 -9.95 6.58 25.93
N GLN A 229 -11.15 6.22 26.40
CA GLN A 229 -12.13 7.24 26.74
C GLN A 229 -11.70 7.88 28.06
N PRO A 230 -11.80 9.21 28.20
CA PRO A 230 -11.69 9.81 29.53
C PRO A 230 -12.74 9.14 30.41
N GLU A 231 -12.32 8.58 31.55
CA GLU A 231 -13.26 8.11 32.56
C GLU A 231 -14.24 9.25 32.81
N LYS A 232 -15.52 9.03 32.49
CA LYS A 232 -16.56 9.94 32.96
C LYS A 232 -16.50 9.88 34.47
N ALA A 233 -15.91 10.91 35.08
CA ALA A 233 -16.05 11.15 36.49
C ALA A 233 -17.56 11.25 36.74
N PHE A 234 -18.12 10.23 37.40
CA PHE A 234 -19.45 10.31 37.96
C PHE A 234 -19.34 11.35 39.08
N ILE A 235 -19.83 12.56 38.82
CA ILE A 235 -20.09 13.59 39.84
C ILE A 235 -21.47 13.29 40.42
#